data_AF-A0A4Q2XX20-F1
#
_entry.id   AF-A0A4Q2XX20-F1
#
_cell.length_a   1.000
_cell.length_b   1.000
_cell.length_c   1.000
_cell.angle_alpha   90.00
_cell.angle_beta   90.00
_cell.angle_gamma   90.00
#
_symmetry.space_group_name_H-M   'P 1'
#
loop_
_entity.id
_entity.type
_entity.pdbx_description
1 polymer ?
#
loop_
_entity_poly.entity_id
_entity_poly.type
_entity_poly.pdbx_seq_one_letter_code
_entity_poly.pdbx_strand_id
1 'polypeptide(L)'
;MPHGLSSAELLRYSRHILIPQVGIEGQQKLRNASVLLIGTGALGSPSALYLAAAGVGRLGLVDADTVDSSNLQRQILHGESWVGKPKLESAAARLTEVNPLVKVELHPTRFTPENAMEIAASYDIIVDGSDNFPTRF
;
A
#
# COMPACT_ATOMS: atom_id res chain seq x y z
N MET A 1 -13.45 -24.16 0.21
CA MET A 1 -12.02 -24.38 -0.10
C MET A 1 -11.28 -24.63 1.20
N PRO A 2 -10.57 -25.76 1.38
CA PRO A 2 -10.04 -26.19 2.68
C PRO A 2 -8.93 -25.30 3.27
N HIS A 3 -8.55 -24.22 2.59
CA HIS A 3 -7.39 -23.39 2.94
C HIS A 3 -7.69 -21.89 2.98
N GLY A 4 -8.97 -21.47 3.01
CA GLY A 4 -9.36 -20.04 3.15
C GLY A 4 -8.91 -19.08 2.03
N LEU A 5 -8.09 -19.52 1.05
CA LEU A 5 -7.67 -18.75 -0.11
C LEU A 5 -8.40 -19.26 -1.36
N SER A 6 -8.73 -18.35 -2.26
CA SER A 6 -9.24 -18.65 -3.59
C SER A 6 -8.16 -19.27 -4.48
N SER A 7 -8.57 -19.91 -5.58
CA SER A 7 -7.63 -20.47 -6.54
C SER A 7 -6.70 -19.41 -7.16
N ALA A 8 -7.21 -18.18 -7.36
CA ALA A 8 -6.43 -17.07 -7.88
C ALA A 8 -5.33 -16.64 -6.90
N GLU A 9 -5.64 -16.57 -5.60
CA GLU A 9 -4.68 -16.25 -4.54
C GLU A 9 -3.64 -17.36 -4.39
N LEU A 10 -4.05 -18.64 -4.38
CA LEU A 10 -3.14 -19.77 -4.31
C LEU A 10 -2.14 -19.78 -5.48
N LEU A 11 -2.61 -19.49 -6.70
CA LEU A 11 -1.75 -19.43 -7.87
C LEU A 11 -0.75 -18.27 -7.76
N ARG A 12 -1.24 -17.06 -7.46
CA ARG A 12 -0.44 -15.83 -7.40
C ARG A 12 0.61 -15.89 -6.28
N TYR A 13 0.24 -16.39 -5.10
CA TYR A 13 1.12 -16.41 -3.92
C TYR A 13 1.83 -17.75 -3.72
N SER A 14 1.78 -18.66 -4.69
CA SER A 14 2.38 -20.00 -4.59
C SER A 14 3.83 -19.98 -4.14
N ARG A 15 4.64 -19.01 -4.61
CA ARG A 15 6.05 -18.87 -4.22
C ARG A 15 6.25 -18.31 -2.80
N HIS A 16 5.34 -17.47 -2.32
CA HIS A 16 5.39 -16.98 -0.94
C HIS A 16 4.98 -18.09 0.04
N ILE A 17 3.95 -18.87 -0.31
CA ILE A 17 3.45 -20.00 0.50
C ILE A 17 4.52 -21.07 0.72
N LEU A 18 5.45 -21.26 -0.23
CA LEU A 18 6.56 -22.22 -0.09
C LEU A 18 7.62 -21.80 0.95
N ILE A 19 7.63 -20.53 1.37
CA ILE A 19 8.55 -20.07 2.42
C ILE A 19 8.10 -20.67 3.76
N PRO A 20 8.94 -21.45 4.46
CA PRO A 20 8.52 -22.20 5.65
C PRO A 20 7.88 -21.33 6.74
N GLN A 21 8.33 -20.09 6.91
CA GLN A 21 7.82 -19.14 7.91
C GLN A 21 6.52 -18.44 7.47
N VAL A 22 6.14 -18.53 6.19
CA VAL A 22 4.90 -17.95 5.67
C VAL A 22 3.83 -19.03 5.60
N GLY A 23 4.01 -20.06 4.76
CA GLY A 23 3.00 -21.10 4.58
C GLY A 23 1.63 -20.56 4.14
N ILE A 24 0.61 -21.44 4.19
CA ILE A 24 -0.77 -21.05 3.92
C ILE A 24 -1.28 -20.08 4.99
N GLU A 25 -0.97 -20.33 6.26
CA GLU A 25 -1.46 -19.53 7.38
C GLU A 25 -0.92 -18.10 7.34
N GLY A 26 0.38 -17.92 7.08
CA GLY A 26 0.98 -16.58 6.94
C GLY A 26 0.41 -15.82 5.75
N GLN A 27 0.16 -16.49 4.62
CA GLN A 27 -0.49 -15.84 3.48
C GLN A 27 -1.93 -15.43 3.78
N GLN A 28 -2.69 -16.23 4.54
CA GLN A 28 -4.01 -15.83 5.04
C GLN A 28 -3.94 -14.62 5.97
N LYS A 29 -2.94 -14.56 6.86
CA LYS A 29 -2.72 -13.41 7.75
C LYS A 29 -2.46 -12.14 6.95
N LEU A 30 -1.59 -12.20 5.93
CA LEU A 30 -1.37 -11.08 5.01
C LEU A 30 -2.68 -10.66 4.31
N ARG A 31 -3.41 -11.62 3.74
CA ARG A 31 -4.68 -11.38 3.05
C ARG A 31 -5.73 -10.73 3.95
N ASN A 32 -5.72 -11.02 5.24
CA ASN A 32 -6.67 -10.47 6.20
C ASN A 32 -6.18 -9.15 6.83
N ALA A 33 -4.91 -8.81 6.68
CA ALA A 33 -4.33 -7.60 7.24
C ALA A 33 -4.70 -6.37 6.42
N SER A 34 -4.74 -5.24 7.13
CA SER A 34 -4.92 -3.91 6.59
C SER A 34 -3.76 -3.01 7.02
N VAL A 35 -3.17 -2.30 6.05
CA VAL A 35 -2.02 -1.41 6.29
C VAL A 35 -2.36 0.01 5.82
N LEU A 36 -2.14 0.99 6.67
CA LEU A 36 -2.19 2.41 6.32
C LEU A 36 -0.78 2.88 5.97
N LEU A 37 -0.56 3.35 4.75
CA LEU A 37 0.67 4.02 4.32
C LEU A 37 0.45 5.54 4.35
N ILE A 38 1.22 6.21 5.21
CA ILE A 38 1.25 7.67 5.30
C ILE A 38 2.33 8.17 4.34
N GLY A 39 1.93 8.80 3.25
CA GLY A 39 2.77 9.24 2.16
C GLY A 39 3.02 8.15 1.13
N THR A 40 2.90 8.53 -0.16
CA THR A 40 3.20 7.68 -1.33
C THR A 40 4.51 8.07 -2.01
N GLY A 41 5.31 8.90 -1.34
CA GLY A 41 6.61 9.40 -1.81
C GLY A 41 7.74 8.36 -1.80
N ALA A 42 8.97 8.80 -1.52
CA ALA A 42 10.17 7.97 -1.72
C ALA A 42 10.20 6.71 -0.83
N LEU A 43 9.71 6.81 0.41
CA LEU A 43 9.63 5.68 1.36
C LEU A 43 8.32 4.88 1.19
N GLY A 44 7.22 5.58 0.93
CA GLY A 44 5.91 4.96 0.70
C GLY A 44 5.84 4.12 -0.57
N SER A 45 6.49 4.57 -1.65
CA SER A 45 6.52 3.92 -2.96
C SER A 45 6.96 2.44 -2.88
N PRO A 46 8.19 2.09 -2.45
CA PRO A 46 8.63 0.71 -2.37
C PRO A 46 7.81 -0.11 -1.36
N SER A 47 7.42 0.50 -0.24
CA SER A 47 6.59 -0.15 0.78
C SER A 47 5.25 -0.60 0.21
N ALA A 48 4.52 0.29 -0.45
CA ALA A 48 3.22 0.00 -1.05
C ALA A 48 3.34 -1.10 -2.13
N LEU A 49 4.37 -1.01 -3.00
CA LEU A 49 4.60 -2.01 -4.06
C LEU A 49 4.80 -3.41 -3.48
N TYR A 50 5.67 -3.56 -2.47
CA TYR A 50 5.96 -4.87 -1.89
C TYR A 50 4.82 -5.39 -1.00
N LEU A 51 4.11 -4.53 -0.28
CA LEU A 51 2.92 -4.95 0.48
C LEU A 51 1.80 -5.44 -0.44
N ALA A 52 1.58 -4.75 -1.57
CA ALA A 52 0.62 -5.20 -2.57
C ALA A 52 1.06 -6.52 -3.22
N ALA A 53 2.33 -6.64 -3.61
CA ALA A 53 2.88 -7.88 -4.17
C ALA A 53 2.81 -9.06 -3.20
N ALA A 54 3.05 -8.82 -1.91
CA ALA A 54 2.94 -9.81 -0.84
C ALA A 54 1.49 -10.27 -0.60
N GLY A 55 0.50 -9.50 -1.05
CA GLY A 55 -0.91 -9.82 -0.94
C GLY A 55 -1.54 -9.38 0.38
N VAL A 56 -1.11 -8.23 0.91
CA VAL A 56 -1.84 -7.56 1.99
C VAL A 56 -3.26 -7.24 1.52
N GLY A 57 -4.27 -7.61 2.30
CA GLY A 57 -5.67 -7.53 1.87
C GLY A 57 -6.16 -6.13 1.54
N ARG A 58 -5.79 -5.16 2.38
CA ARG A 58 -6.20 -3.76 2.24
C ARG A 58 -5.03 -2.81 2.45
N LEU A 59 -4.84 -1.89 1.52
CA LEU A 59 -3.89 -0.79 1.62
C LEU A 59 -4.64 0.55 1.63
N GLY A 60 -4.55 1.27 2.75
CA GLY A 60 -4.94 2.67 2.85
C GLY A 60 -3.76 3.55 2.44
N LEU A 61 -3.99 4.54 1.60
CA LEU A 61 -2.96 5.47 1.15
C LEU A 61 -3.36 6.89 1.54
N VAL A 62 -2.51 7.58 2.29
CA VAL A 62 -2.70 8.98 2.68
C VAL A 62 -1.67 9.84 1.96
N ASP A 63 -2.11 10.71 1.07
CA ASP A 63 -1.25 11.67 0.38
C ASP A 63 -2.13 12.79 -0.19
N ALA A 64 -1.64 14.02 -0.18
CA ALA A 64 -2.37 15.18 -0.70
C ALA A 64 -1.68 15.83 -1.91
N ASP A 65 -0.52 15.30 -2.31
CA ASP A 65 0.31 15.91 -3.35
C ASP A 65 -0.05 15.39 -4.75
N THR A 66 0.50 16.10 -5.74
CA THR A 66 0.54 15.69 -7.14
C THR A 66 1.89 15.07 -7.50
N VAL A 67 1.93 14.25 -8.55
CA VAL A 67 3.18 13.72 -9.10
C VAL A 67 3.98 14.85 -9.74
N ASP A 68 5.26 14.92 -9.42
CA ASP A 68 6.23 15.88 -9.96
C ASP A 68 7.38 15.11 -10.62
N SER A 69 7.79 15.54 -11.82
CA SER A 69 8.88 14.90 -12.58
C SER A 69 10.21 14.94 -11.83
N SER A 70 10.47 15.98 -11.02
CA SER A 70 11.67 16.10 -10.19
C SER A 70 11.71 15.11 -9.02
N ASN A 71 10.67 14.31 -8.85
CA ASN A 71 10.57 13.30 -7.79
C ASN A 71 10.60 11.86 -8.31
N LEU A 72 10.49 11.64 -9.62
CA LEU A 72 10.38 10.30 -10.22
C LEU A 72 11.64 9.44 -10.04
N GLN A 73 12.81 10.05 -9.86
CA GLN A 73 14.07 9.33 -9.57
C GLN A 73 14.06 8.56 -8.24
N ARG A 74 13.07 8.82 -7.36
CA ARG A 74 12.94 8.12 -6.06
C ARG A 74 11.52 7.69 -5.71
N GLN A 75 10.50 8.22 -6.38
CA GLN A 75 9.09 7.85 -6.16
C GLN A 75 8.62 6.84 -7.20
N ILE A 76 9.17 5.62 -7.11
CA ILE A 76 9.03 4.56 -8.13
C ILE A 76 7.61 4.00 -8.30
N LEU A 77 6.67 4.42 -7.44
CA LEU A 77 5.26 4.08 -7.59
C LEU A 77 4.58 4.91 -8.69
N HIS A 78 5.17 6.05 -9.05
CA HIS A 78 4.65 6.97 -10.06
C HIS A 78 5.44 6.88 -11.36
N GLY A 79 4.87 7.41 -12.44
CA GLY A 79 5.50 7.45 -13.76
C GLY A 79 5.19 8.74 -14.53
N GLU A 80 5.90 8.95 -15.63
CA GLU A 80 5.86 10.18 -16.43
C GLU A 80 4.44 10.56 -16.87
N SER A 81 3.60 9.57 -17.23
CA SER A 81 2.21 9.78 -17.67
C SER A 81 1.27 10.33 -16.58
N TRP A 82 1.74 10.35 -15.32
CA TRP A 82 1.02 10.86 -14.17
C TRP A 82 1.49 12.23 -13.70
N VAL A 83 2.54 12.82 -14.28
CA VAL A 83 3.03 14.16 -13.89
C VAL A 83 1.89 15.19 -13.94
N GLY A 84 1.74 15.97 -12.86
CA GLY A 84 0.67 16.96 -12.67
C GLY A 84 -0.67 16.39 -12.19
N LYS A 85 -0.78 15.07 -11.98
CA LYS A 85 -2.00 14.41 -11.48
C LYS A 85 -1.83 13.98 -10.02
N PRO A 86 -2.93 13.67 -9.29
CA PRO A 86 -2.85 13.24 -7.89
C PRO A 86 -1.97 12.00 -7.71
N LYS A 87 -1.09 12.01 -6.70
CA LYS A 87 -0.25 10.83 -6.38
C LYS A 87 -1.09 9.62 -6.02
N LEU A 88 -2.19 9.81 -5.29
CA LEU A 88 -3.06 8.73 -4.86
C LEU A 88 -3.70 7.96 -6.02
N GLU A 89 -4.12 8.65 -7.08
CA GLU A 89 -4.66 7.99 -8.27
C GLU A 89 -3.58 7.21 -9.03
N SER A 90 -2.39 7.82 -9.17
CA SER A 90 -1.23 7.15 -9.77
C SER A 90 -0.84 5.88 -9.00
N ALA A 91 -0.81 5.98 -7.67
CA ALA A 91 -0.54 4.87 -6.78
C ALA A 91 -1.60 3.77 -6.90
N ALA A 92 -2.89 4.12 -6.85
CA ALA A 92 -3.99 3.16 -6.96
C ALA A 92 -3.94 2.39 -8.27
N ALA A 93 -3.72 3.09 -9.39
CA ALA A 93 -3.58 2.48 -10.71
C ALA A 93 -2.41 1.49 -10.72
N ARG A 94 -1.25 1.90 -10.21
CA ARG A 94 -0.06 1.04 -10.20
C ARG A 94 -0.21 -0.18 -9.29
N LEU A 95 -0.78 -0.02 -8.10
CA LEU A 95 -0.98 -1.13 -7.17
C LEU A 95 -2.01 -2.14 -7.69
N THR A 96 -3.04 -1.65 -8.39
CA THR A 96 -4.03 -2.53 -9.05
C THR A 96 -3.38 -3.37 -10.15
N GLU A 97 -2.46 -2.81 -10.94
CA GLU A 97 -1.67 -3.56 -11.92
C GLU A 97 -0.78 -4.61 -11.26
N VAL A 98 -0.13 -4.26 -10.15
CA VAL A 98 0.74 -5.17 -9.39
C VAL A 98 -0.07 -6.35 -8.85
N ASN A 99 -1.20 -6.06 -8.20
CA ASN A 99 -2.04 -7.08 -7.60
C ASN A 99 -3.52 -6.64 -7.49
N PRO A 100 -4.39 -7.08 -8.42
CA PRO A 100 -5.81 -6.69 -8.41
C PRO A 100 -6.62 -7.35 -7.29
N LEU A 101 -6.00 -8.24 -6.49
CA LEU A 101 -6.64 -8.88 -5.32
C LEU A 101 -6.56 -8.01 -4.06
N VAL A 102 -5.79 -6.91 -4.10
CA VAL A 102 -5.59 -5.99 -2.98
C VAL A 102 -6.61 -4.86 -3.07
N LYS A 103 -7.34 -4.61 -1.98
CA LYS A 103 -8.23 -3.45 -1.89
C LYS A 103 -7.39 -2.20 -1.60
N VAL A 104 -7.40 -1.24 -2.51
CA VAL A 104 -6.76 0.08 -2.29
C VAL A 104 -7.81 1.09 -1.86
N GLU A 105 -7.53 1.84 -0.81
CA GLU A 105 -8.40 2.88 -0.27
C GLU A 105 -7.63 4.19 -0.16
N LEU A 106 -8.23 5.28 -0.63
CA LEU A 106 -7.56 6.57 -0.83
C LEU A 106 -8.05 7.58 0.19
N HIS A 107 -7.11 8.25 0.85
CA HIS A 107 -7.33 9.34 1.78
C HIS A 107 -6.63 10.60 1.24
N PRO A 108 -7.29 11.40 0.37
CA PRO A 108 -6.72 12.56 -0.30
C PRO A 108 -6.59 13.77 0.65
N THR A 109 -5.88 13.56 1.76
CA THR A 109 -5.68 14.53 2.82
C THR A 109 -4.24 14.44 3.32
N ARG A 110 -3.79 15.50 4.00
CA ARG A 110 -2.61 15.40 4.86
C ARG A 110 -2.97 14.62 6.12
N PHE A 111 -2.04 13.81 6.60
CA PHE A 111 -2.19 13.14 7.89
C PHE A 111 -1.83 14.12 8.99
N THR A 112 -2.80 14.49 9.82
CA THR A 112 -2.66 15.53 10.85
C THR A 112 -3.26 15.05 12.17
N PRO A 113 -2.93 15.66 13.32
CA PRO A 113 -3.49 15.26 14.61
C PRO A 113 -5.03 15.24 14.63
N GLU A 114 -5.68 16.11 13.86
CA GLU A 114 -7.14 16.23 13.80
C GLU A 114 -7.82 15.03 13.12
N ASN A 115 -7.15 14.37 12.16
CA ASN A 115 -7.71 13.24 11.42
C ASN A 115 -6.98 11.90 11.66
N ALA A 116 -5.81 11.92 12.31
CA ALA A 116 -4.94 10.76 12.44
C ALA A 116 -5.64 9.57 13.10
N MET A 117 -6.32 9.81 14.22
CA MET A 117 -7.00 8.76 14.98
C MET A 117 -8.17 8.15 14.19
N GLU A 118 -8.93 8.98 13.48
CA GLU A 118 -10.08 8.53 12.69
C GLU A 118 -9.62 7.64 11.53
N ILE A 119 -8.63 8.10 10.76
CA ILE A 119 -8.09 7.36 9.62
C ILE A 119 -7.41 6.07 10.10
N ALA A 120 -6.56 6.16 11.12
CA ALA A 120 -5.77 5.03 11.63
C ALA A 120 -6.62 3.93 12.29
N ALA A 121 -7.75 4.26 12.90
CA ALA A 121 -8.59 3.31 13.64
C ALA A 121 -9.07 2.12 12.79
N SER A 122 -9.08 2.26 11.46
CA SER A 122 -9.54 1.23 10.52
C SER A 122 -8.44 0.29 10.02
N TYR A 123 -7.20 0.40 10.52
CA TYR A 123 -6.05 -0.35 10.03
C TYR A 123 -5.28 -1.07 11.13
N ASP A 124 -4.74 -2.25 10.82
CA ASP A 124 -3.99 -3.07 11.78
C ASP A 124 -2.55 -2.55 11.98
N ILE A 125 -1.95 -2.02 10.92
CA ILE A 125 -0.56 -1.58 10.88
C ILE A 125 -0.49 -0.22 10.20
N ILE A 126 0.33 0.67 10.75
CA ILE A 126 0.64 1.97 10.17
C ILE A 126 2.11 1.96 9.72
N VAL A 127 2.33 2.38 8.48
CA VAL A 127 3.66 2.60 7.90
C VAL A 127 3.82 4.09 7.64
N ASP A 128 4.69 4.72 8.42
CA ASP A 128 5.09 6.11 8.21
C ASP A 128 6.13 6.19 7.08
N GLY A 129 5.67 6.64 5.91
CA GLY A 129 6.51 6.99 4.77
C GLY A 129 6.64 8.50 4.56
N SER A 130 6.21 9.30 5.53
CA SER A 130 6.31 10.75 5.49
C SER A 130 7.76 11.19 5.71
N ASP A 131 8.13 12.31 5.09
CA ASP A 131 9.46 12.91 5.19
C ASP A 131 9.44 14.20 6.04
N ASN A 132 8.40 14.42 6.85
CA ASN A 132 8.24 15.62 7.64
C ASN A 132 8.04 15.33 9.15
N PHE A 133 8.67 16.16 9.99
CA PHE A 133 8.64 16.00 11.45
C PHE A 133 7.24 16.14 12.07
N PRO A 134 6.38 17.10 11.68
CA PRO A 134 5.05 17.27 12.29
C PRO A 134 4.09 16.10 12.06
N THR A 135 4.25 15.32 10.98
CA THR A 135 3.44 14.11 10.77
C THR A 135 3.92 12.97 11.68
N ARG A 136 5.21 12.98 12.05
CA ARG A 136 5.88 11.90 12.77
C ARG A 136 5.78 12.01 14.29
N PHE A 137 5.66 13.22 14.85
CA PHE A 137 5.67 13.51 16.29
C PHE A 137 4.46 14.35 16.68
#